data_AF-A0A1G4YAZ8-F1
#
_entry.id   AF-A0A1G4YAZ8-F1
#
_cell.length_a   1.000
_cell.length_b   1.000
_cell.length_c   1.000
_cell.angle_alpha   90.00
_cell.angle_beta   90.00
_cell.angle_gamma   90.00
#
_symmetry.space_group_name_H-M   'P 1'
#
loop_
_entity.id
_entity.type
_entity.pdbx_description
1 polymer ?
#
loop_
_entity_poly.entity_id
_entity_poly.type
_entity_poly.pdbx_seq_one_letter_code
_entity_poly.pdbx_strand_id
1 'polypeptide(L)'
;MPRADDGAVTSQPDRAARLAAALERDGPTCVWCGRAFDRHVRPTTEHVVPRVRGGPSWAENEVAACGRCNGERGHRGAVEWLAECRARGWSPDAPRVARALESLAAAVAERGGQRRARPHLDAQLRRLRAG
;
A
#
# COMPACT_ATOMS: atom_id res chain seq x y z
N MET A 1 24.59 -42.78 2.22
CA MET A 1 24.56 -41.30 2.19
C MET A 1 23.19 -40.87 1.68
N PRO A 2 22.20 -40.59 2.54
CA PRO A 2 20.94 -40.03 2.08
C PRO A 2 21.19 -38.58 1.64
N ARG A 3 20.64 -38.21 0.47
CA ARG A 3 20.74 -36.85 -0.08
C ARG A 3 19.78 -35.95 0.68
N ALA A 4 20.25 -34.77 1.07
CA ALA A 4 19.46 -33.74 1.70
C ALA A 4 18.37 -33.24 0.74
N ASP A 5 17.12 -33.38 1.16
CA ASP A 5 16.01 -32.53 0.74
C ASP A 5 16.26 -31.12 1.29
N ASP A 6 16.51 -30.15 0.42
CA ASP A 6 16.46 -28.73 0.79
C ASP A 6 15.94 -27.90 -0.40
N GLY A 7 14.72 -28.21 -0.82
CA GLY A 7 13.92 -27.36 -1.69
C GLY A 7 13.13 -26.36 -0.85
N ALA A 8 13.81 -25.43 -0.16
CA ALA A 8 13.13 -24.34 0.55
C ALA A 8 12.52 -23.36 -0.47
N VAL A 9 11.31 -23.65 -0.92
CA VAL A 9 10.47 -22.70 -1.66
C VAL A 9 10.11 -21.58 -0.70
N THR A 10 10.81 -20.45 -0.78
CA THR A 10 10.41 -19.22 -0.10
C THR A 10 9.18 -18.65 -0.79
N SER A 11 8.01 -19.22 -0.47
CA SER A 11 6.73 -18.71 -0.94
C SER A 11 6.55 -17.28 -0.42
N GLN A 12 6.19 -16.35 -1.32
CA GLN A 12 5.87 -14.99 -0.90
C GLN A 12 4.82 -15.02 0.22
N PRO A 13 4.96 -14.17 1.26
CA PRO A 13 3.99 -14.12 2.34
C PRO A 13 2.60 -13.85 1.77
N ASP A 14 1.59 -14.55 2.28
CA ASP A 14 0.22 -14.36 1.82
C ASP A 14 -0.31 -12.95 2.15
N ARG A 15 -1.51 -12.63 1.66
CA ARG A 15 -2.12 -11.31 1.87
C ARG A 15 -2.35 -10.99 3.35
N ALA A 16 -2.69 -11.98 4.16
CA ALA A 16 -2.97 -11.79 5.59
C ALA A 16 -1.66 -11.48 6.33
N ALA A 17 -0.60 -12.22 6.05
CA ALA A 17 0.73 -11.98 6.60
C ALA A 17 1.26 -10.58 6.22
N ARG A 18 1.08 -10.14 4.97
CA ARG A 18 1.47 -8.78 4.56
C ARG A 18 0.65 -7.68 5.23
N LEU A 19 -0.66 -7.91 5.44
CA LEU A 19 -1.49 -6.97 6.20
C LEU A 19 -1.05 -6.87 7.66
N ALA A 20 -0.73 -7.99 8.30
CA ALA A 20 -0.19 -8.01 9.66
C ALA A 20 1.14 -7.23 9.73
N ALA A 21 2.04 -7.45 8.77
CA ALA A 21 3.30 -6.70 8.69
C ALA A 21 3.09 -5.19 8.47
N ALA A 22 2.09 -4.80 7.67
CA ALA A 22 1.74 -3.39 7.49
C ALA A 22 1.20 -2.74 8.78
N LEU A 23 0.41 -3.48 9.56
CA LEU A 23 -0.11 -3.02 10.86
C LEU A 23 1.02 -2.86 11.89
N GLU A 24 1.97 -3.78 11.92
CA GLU A 24 3.14 -3.69 12.80
C GLU A 24 4.02 -2.48 12.44
N ARG A 25 4.30 -2.31 11.14
CA ARG A 25 5.16 -1.23 10.62
C ARG A 25 4.55 0.15 10.77
N ASP A 26 3.25 0.28 10.48
CA ASP A 26 2.59 1.57 10.32
C ASP A 26 1.62 1.91 11.46
N GLY A 27 1.34 0.96 12.36
CA GLY A 27 0.39 1.10 13.45
C GLY A 27 -1.06 0.79 13.06
N PRO A 28 -1.94 0.58 14.07
CA PRO A 28 -3.28 0.04 13.89
C PRO A 28 -4.32 1.12 13.53
N THR A 29 -4.04 1.97 12.55
CA THR A 29 -4.96 3.03 12.10
C THR A 29 -5.19 2.98 10.59
N CYS A 30 -6.39 3.39 10.17
CA CYS A 30 -6.70 3.58 8.76
C CYS A 30 -5.87 4.72 8.19
N VAL A 31 -5.06 4.43 7.16
CA VAL A 31 -4.23 5.43 6.48
C VAL A 31 -5.01 6.63 5.93
N TRP A 32 -6.29 6.44 5.61
CA TRP A 32 -7.12 7.47 4.96
C TRP A 32 -7.92 8.34 5.94
N CYS A 33 -8.63 7.74 6.90
CA CYS A 33 -9.48 8.48 7.82
C CYS A 33 -8.92 8.62 9.24
N GLY A 34 -7.77 8.00 9.53
CA GLY A 34 -7.11 8.05 10.83
C GLY A 34 -7.76 7.23 11.94
N ARG A 35 -8.95 6.65 11.72
CA ARG A 35 -9.63 5.81 12.73
C ARG A 35 -8.77 4.61 13.12
N ALA A 36 -8.67 4.35 14.42
CA ALA A 36 -8.08 3.13 14.94
C ALA A 36 -8.89 1.91 14.50
N PHE A 37 -8.19 0.80 14.25
CA PHE A 37 -8.82 -0.48 13.98
C PHE A 37 -9.27 -1.13 15.29
N ASP A 38 -10.49 -1.66 15.27
CA ASP A 38 -11.10 -2.33 16.42
C ASP A 38 -12.13 -3.36 15.93
N ARG A 39 -13.02 -3.84 16.80
CA ARG A 39 -14.08 -4.81 16.44
C ARG A 39 -15.05 -4.32 15.33
N HIS A 40 -15.16 -3.01 15.11
CA HIS A 40 -16.10 -2.38 14.17
C HIS A 40 -15.39 -1.81 12.94
N VAL A 41 -14.16 -1.35 13.10
CA VAL A 41 -13.33 -0.82 12.02
C VAL A 41 -12.26 -1.86 11.68
N ARG A 42 -12.60 -2.80 10.80
CA ARG A 42 -11.70 -3.86 10.36
C ARG A 42 -10.65 -3.33 9.37
N PRO A 43 -9.35 -3.70 9.52
CA PRO A 43 -8.33 -3.37 8.54
C PRO A 43 -8.49 -4.22 7.28
N THR A 44 -8.11 -3.64 6.15
CA THR A 44 -8.04 -4.29 4.84
C THR A 44 -6.75 -3.89 4.14
N THR A 45 -6.25 -4.74 3.25
CA THR A 45 -5.10 -4.41 2.39
C THR A 45 -5.53 -3.40 1.32
N GLU A 46 -4.89 -2.24 1.33
CA GLU A 46 -5.01 -1.18 0.33
C GLU A 46 -3.73 -1.12 -0.51
N HIS A 47 -3.87 -0.93 -1.82
CA HIS A 47 -2.72 -0.79 -2.72
C HIS A 47 -2.53 0.67 -3.11
N VAL A 48 -1.46 1.35 -2.68
CA VAL A 48 -1.27 2.79 -2.96
C VAL A 48 -1.21 3.07 -4.46
N VAL A 49 -0.65 2.15 -5.25
CA VAL A 49 -0.85 2.04 -6.70
C VAL A 49 -1.89 0.93 -6.96
N PRO A 50 -3.09 1.25 -7.48
CA PRO A 50 -4.12 0.27 -7.75
C PRO A 50 -3.66 -0.87 -8.68
N ARG A 51 -4.10 -2.10 -8.41
CA ARG A 51 -3.80 -3.28 -9.25
C ARG A 51 -4.24 -3.11 -10.71
N VAL A 52 -5.37 -2.45 -10.95
CA VAL A 52 -5.86 -2.15 -12.31
C VAL A 52 -4.89 -1.24 -13.09
N ARG A 53 -4.07 -0.45 -12.38
CA ARG A 53 -2.99 0.38 -12.94
C ARG A 53 -1.64 -0.34 -12.94
N GLY A 54 -1.63 -1.66 -12.73
CA GLY A 54 -0.42 -2.49 -12.72
C GLY A 54 0.33 -2.54 -11.40
N GLY A 55 -0.20 -1.98 -10.32
CA GLY A 55 0.44 -2.03 -9.00
C GLY A 55 0.60 -3.47 -8.49
N PRO A 56 1.80 -3.88 -8.07
CA PRO A 56 2.04 -5.24 -7.60
C PRO A 56 1.48 -5.46 -6.19
N SER A 57 1.19 -6.71 -5.83
CA SER A 57 0.89 -7.10 -4.45
C SER A 57 2.17 -7.37 -3.67
N TRP A 58 2.97 -6.30 -3.53
CA TRP A 58 4.19 -6.30 -2.73
C TRP A 58 3.96 -5.51 -1.45
N ALA A 59 4.71 -5.83 -0.40
CA ALA A 59 4.59 -5.16 0.89
C ALA A 59 4.81 -3.64 0.79
N GLU A 60 5.65 -3.19 -0.16
CA GLU A 60 5.92 -1.77 -0.41
C GLU A 60 4.73 -1.03 -1.03
N ASN A 61 3.84 -1.74 -1.75
CA ASN A 61 2.63 -1.17 -2.32
C ASN A 61 1.41 -1.29 -1.38
N GLU A 62 1.54 -1.97 -0.24
CA GLU A 62 0.41 -2.34 0.60
C GLU A 62 0.43 -1.59 1.95
N VAL A 63 -0.70 -0.95 2.27
CA VAL A 63 -0.96 -0.26 3.53
C VAL A 63 -2.30 -0.72 4.12
N ALA A 64 -2.53 -0.43 5.41
CA ALA A 64 -3.79 -0.75 6.07
C ALA A 64 -4.83 0.38 5.90
N ALA A 65 -6.01 0.03 5.40
CA ALA A 65 -7.17 0.93 5.31
C ALA A 65 -8.44 0.24 5.82
N CYS A 66 -9.40 0.99 6.35
CA CYS A 66 -10.71 0.42 6.67
C CYS A 66 -11.50 0.11 5.38
N GLY A 67 -12.45 -0.83 5.46
CA GLY A 67 -13.25 -1.25 4.30
C GLY A 67 -13.99 -0.11 3.60
N ARG A 68 -14.52 0.86 4.37
CA ARG A 68 -15.18 2.06 3.83
C ARG A 68 -14.24 2.88 2.95
N CYS A 69 -13.09 3.30 3.49
CA CYS A 69 -12.18 4.17 2.76
C CYS A 69 -11.55 3.45 1.56
N ASN A 70 -11.20 2.16 1.71
CA ASN A 70 -10.66 1.34 0.63
C ASN A 70 -11.68 1.21 -0.53
N GLY A 71 -12.93 0.89 -0.21
CA GLY A 71 -14.01 0.78 -1.19
C GLY A 71 -14.34 2.11 -1.86
N GLU A 72 -14.46 3.19 -1.09
CA GLU A 72 -14.73 4.52 -1.64
C GLU A 72 -13.59 4.99 -2.54
N ARG A 73 -12.32 4.82 -2.15
CA ARG A 73 -11.17 5.24 -2.97
C ARG A 73 -11.21 4.59 -4.37
N GLY A 74 -11.49 3.29 -4.42
CA GLY A 74 -11.56 2.51 -5.65
C GLY A 74 -10.24 2.53 -6.42
N HIS A 75 -10.24 3.12 -7.62
CA HIS A 75 -9.07 3.17 -8.51
C HIS A 75 -8.44 4.56 -8.64
N ARG A 76 -8.86 5.51 -7.78
CA ARG A 76 -8.31 6.87 -7.74
C ARG A 76 -6.84 6.88 -7.36
N GLY A 77 -6.14 7.97 -7.70
CA GLY A 77 -4.75 8.14 -7.26
C GLY A 77 -4.68 8.32 -5.75
N ALA A 78 -3.60 7.85 -5.12
CA ALA A 78 -3.38 8.07 -3.69
C ALA A 78 -3.38 9.56 -3.32
N VAL A 79 -2.74 10.42 -4.14
CA VAL A 79 -2.65 11.87 -3.85
C VAL A 79 -3.98 12.58 -3.99
N GLU A 80 -4.75 12.24 -5.03
CA GLU A 80 -6.10 12.74 -5.21
C GLU A 80 -6.99 12.37 -4.02
N TRP A 81 -6.86 11.14 -3.54
CA TRP A 81 -7.64 10.67 -2.40
C TRP A 81 -7.19 11.28 -1.07
N LEU A 82 -5.90 11.58 -0.89
CA LEU A 82 -5.42 12.36 0.25
C LEU A 82 -6.10 13.73 0.30
N ALA A 83 -6.18 14.44 -0.83
CA ALA A 83 -6.84 15.74 -0.91
C ALA A 83 -8.34 15.64 -0.58
N GLU A 84 -9.03 14.64 -1.13
CA GLU A 84 -10.43 14.36 -0.85
C GLU A 84 -10.67 14.03 0.64
N CYS A 85 -9.80 13.23 1.27
CA CYS A 85 -9.87 12.95 2.71
C CYS A 85 -9.76 14.23 3.54
N ARG A 86 -8.81 15.12 3.19
CA ARG A 86 -8.67 16.42 3.86
C ARG A 86 -9.90 17.32 3.65
N ALA A 87 -10.44 17.36 2.44
CA ALA A 87 -11.64 18.14 2.11
C ALA A 87 -12.87 17.67 2.93
N ARG A 88 -12.91 16.39 3.30
CA ARG A 88 -13.93 15.80 4.19
C ARG A 88 -13.68 16.03 5.68
N GLY A 89 -12.63 16.77 6.04
CA GLY A 89 -12.23 17.01 7.43
C GLY A 89 -11.55 15.80 8.09
N TRP A 90 -11.07 14.83 7.32
CA TRP A 90 -10.30 13.70 7.86
C TRP A 90 -8.81 14.05 7.95
N SER A 91 -8.09 13.32 8.79
CA SER A 91 -6.63 13.44 8.96
C SER A 91 -5.93 12.22 8.35
N PRO A 92 -5.77 12.15 7.01
CA PRO A 92 -5.06 11.05 6.39
C PRO A 92 -3.57 11.09 6.75
N ASP A 93 -2.95 9.92 6.88
CA ASP A 93 -1.52 9.76 7.12
C ASP A 93 -0.74 9.88 5.80
N ALA A 94 -0.63 11.12 5.33
CA ALA A 94 0.12 11.44 4.11
C ALA A 94 1.60 11.02 4.17
N PRO A 95 2.34 11.17 5.30
CA PRO A 95 3.69 10.65 5.41
C PRO A 95 3.78 9.14 5.17
N ARG A 96 2.85 8.32 5.69
CA ARG A 96 2.81 6.88 5.42
C ARG A 96 2.60 6.57 3.94
N VAL A 97 1.70 7.29 3.28
CA VAL A 97 1.46 7.12 1.83
C VAL A 97 2.69 7.49 1.01
N ALA A 98 3.39 8.58 1.38
CA ALA A 98 4.63 8.98 0.74
C ALA A 98 5.71 7.90 0.88
N ARG A 99 5.95 7.40 2.11
CA ARG A 99 6.92 6.31 2.35
C ARG A 99 6.61 5.06 1.55
N ALA A 100 5.33 4.67 1.44
CA ALA A 100 4.93 3.51 0.63
C ALA A 100 5.22 3.71 -0.86
N LEU A 101 4.89 4.87 -1.42
CA LEU A 101 5.19 5.18 -2.83
C LEU A 101 6.69 5.23 -3.11
N GLU A 102 7.49 5.81 -2.20
CA GLU A 102 8.95 5.87 -2.32
C GLU A 102 9.58 4.48 -2.21
N SER A 103 9.15 3.68 -1.23
CA SER A 103 9.60 2.30 -1.05
C SER A 103 9.24 1.44 -2.27
N LEU A 104 8.04 1.61 -2.82
CA LEU A 104 7.63 0.93 -4.04
C LEU A 104 8.49 1.35 -5.23
N ALA A 105 8.81 2.64 -5.37
CA ALA A 105 9.66 3.12 -6.46
C ALA A 105 11.07 2.52 -6.38
N ALA A 106 11.65 2.47 -5.18
CA ALA A 106 12.94 1.80 -4.95
C ALA A 106 12.86 0.31 -5.32
N ALA A 107 11.85 -0.41 -4.85
CA ALA A 107 11.67 -1.83 -5.17
C ALA A 107 11.45 -2.08 -6.67
N VAL A 108 10.76 -1.17 -7.38
CA VAL A 108 10.55 -1.25 -8.84
C VAL A 108 11.82 -0.96 -9.62
N ALA A 109 12.69 -0.09 -9.10
CA ALA A 109 14.00 0.20 -9.68
C ALA A 109 14.94 -1.01 -9.52
N GLU A 110 14.94 -1.64 -8.35
CA GLU A 110 15.76 -2.82 -8.03
C GLU A 110 15.27 -4.10 -8.74
N ARG A 111 14.00 -4.46 -8.57
CA ARG A 111 13.44 -5.74 -9.03
C ARG A 111 13.05 -5.73 -10.51
N GLY A 112 12.82 -4.55 -11.09
CA GLY A 112 12.33 -4.43 -12.47
C GLY A 112 10.90 -4.96 -12.67
N GLY A 113 10.55 -5.28 -13.93
CA GLY A 113 9.30 -5.97 -14.29
C GLY A 113 7.99 -5.14 -14.25
N GLN A 114 7.91 -4.06 -13.47
CA GLN A 114 6.66 -3.31 -13.25
C GLN A 114 6.40 -2.19 -14.27
N ARG A 115 6.57 -2.46 -15.57
CA ARG A 115 6.42 -1.45 -16.64
C ARG A 115 5.06 -0.74 -16.63
N ARG A 116 3.98 -1.46 -16.29
CA ARG A 116 2.62 -0.89 -16.24
C ARG A 116 2.39 0.04 -15.04
N ALA A 117 3.04 -0.24 -13.90
CA ALA A 117 2.89 0.56 -12.69
C ALA A 117 3.67 1.89 -12.75
N ARG A 118 4.87 1.87 -13.35
CA ARG A 118 5.84 2.98 -13.35
C ARG A 118 5.23 4.34 -13.70
N PRO A 119 4.50 4.53 -14.82
CA PRO A 119 3.97 5.85 -15.17
C PRO A 119 3.01 6.41 -14.11
N HIS A 120 2.19 5.57 -13.49
CA HIS A 120 1.26 6.01 -12.45
C HIS A 120 2.01 6.32 -11.15
N LEU A 121 2.95 5.46 -10.75
CA LEU A 121 3.79 5.66 -9.57
C LEU A 121 4.55 6.99 -9.64
N ASP A 122 5.24 7.23 -10.77
CA ASP A 122 6.01 8.46 -10.98
C ASP A 122 5.11 9.70 -10.95
N ALA A 123 3.90 9.61 -11.52
CA ALA A 123 2.92 10.68 -11.47
C ALA A 123 2.43 10.96 -10.04
N GLN A 124 2.21 9.94 -9.20
CA GLN A 124 1.84 10.14 -7.80
C GLN A 124 2.97 10.80 -7.02
N LEU A 125 4.22 10.34 -7.18
CA LEU A 125 5.38 10.93 -6.50
C LEU A 125 5.60 12.39 -6.91
N ARG A 126 5.47 12.73 -8.20
CA ARG A 126 5.54 14.13 -8.65
C ARG A 126 4.46 15.00 -8.01
N ARG A 127 3.22 14.50 -7.94
CA ARG A 127 2.11 15.24 -7.31
C ARG A 127 2.32 15.45 -5.81
N LEU A 128 2.87 14.47 -5.09
CA LEU A 128 3.20 14.62 -3.66
C LEU A 128 4.27 15.69 -3.42
N ARG A 129 5.25 15.82 -4.32
CA ARG A 129 6.33 16.81 -4.19
C ARG A 129 5.90 18.22 -4.58
N ALA A 130 4.78 18.37 -5.27
CA ALA A 130 4.29 19.64 -5.79
C ALA A 130 3.23 20.30 -4.91
N GLY A 131 2.70 19.59 -3.89
CA GLY A 131 1.72 20.11 -2.93
C GLY A 131 2.34 20.23 -1.55
#